data_AF-A0A5J6JEW0-F1
#
_entry.id   AF-A0A5J6JEW0-F1
#
_cell.length_a   1.000
_cell.length_b   1.000
_cell.length_c   1.000
_cell.angle_alpha   90.00
_cell.angle_beta   90.00
_cell.angle_gamma   90.00
#
_symmetry.space_group_name_H-M   'P 1'
#
loop_
_entity.id
_entity.type
_entity.pdbx_description
1 polymer ?
#
loop_
_entity_poly.entity_id
_entity_poly.type
_entity_poly.pdbx_seq_one_letter_code
_entity_poly.pdbx_strand_id
1 'polypeptide(L)'
;MTATPADTSAPLLDGRSIGIAYHAIAAVRDRLLAASGLTFHQSVALKAVADGLDRAGAADHVGATLRIGAARVDALLGALAGAGLVEGERPCLTGKGRDIQERYTGAVAGLTERLYADIPAAEREIAARALAHVAARANAELAAG
;
A
#
# COMPACT_ATOMS: atom_id res chain seq x y z
N MET A 1 -46.51 24.09 -11.45
CA MET A 1 -45.28 23.27 -11.49
C MET A 1 -44.40 23.69 -10.33
N THR A 2 -44.49 23.01 -9.19
CA THR A 2 -43.59 23.20 -8.04
C THR A 2 -42.46 22.20 -8.14
N ALA A 3 -41.23 22.68 -8.35
CA ALA A 3 -40.03 21.86 -8.32
C ALA A 3 -39.72 21.47 -6.87
N THR A 4 -39.62 20.17 -6.60
CA THR A 4 -39.11 19.62 -5.34
C THR A 4 -37.62 19.97 -5.21
N PRO A 5 -37.16 20.54 -4.08
CA PRO A 5 -35.73 20.71 -3.86
C PRO A 5 -35.08 19.33 -3.74
N ALA A 6 -34.11 19.04 -4.62
CA ALA A 6 -33.26 17.87 -4.46
C ALA A 6 -32.37 18.10 -3.24
N ASP A 7 -32.67 17.40 -2.15
CA ASP A 7 -31.87 17.42 -0.92
C ASP A 7 -30.51 16.80 -1.25
N THR A 8 -29.54 17.66 -1.59
CA THR A 8 -28.20 17.23 -1.98
C THR A 8 -27.38 17.05 -0.70
N SER A 9 -27.71 15.99 0.04
CA SER A 9 -26.94 15.61 1.22
C SER A 9 -25.52 15.25 0.78
N ALA A 10 -24.52 15.90 1.39
CA ALA A 10 -23.13 15.64 1.09
C ALA A 10 -22.83 14.15 1.34
N PRO A 11 -22.11 13.46 0.43
CA PRO A 11 -21.77 12.06 0.62
C PRO A 11 -20.97 11.89 1.92
N LEU A 12 -21.43 10.99 2.79
CA LEU A 12 -20.75 10.65 4.04
C LEU A 12 -19.67 9.60 3.79
N LEU A 13 -18.57 9.69 4.54
CA LEU A 13 -17.55 8.66 4.55
C LEU A 13 -18.11 7.39 5.20
N ASP A 14 -18.18 6.30 4.44
CA ASP A 14 -18.61 4.99 4.93
C ASP A 14 -17.66 3.87 4.47
N GLY A 15 -17.91 2.64 4.95
CA GLY A 15 -17.08 1.50 4.58
C GLY A 15 -17.08 1.21 3.07
N ARG A 16 -18.18 1.53 2.36
CA ARG A 16 -18.29 1.33 0.92
C ARG A 16 -17.44 2.34 0.16
N SER A 17 -17.50 3.62 0.49
CA SER A 17 -16.70 4.66 -0.14
C SER A 17 -15.20 4.40 0.07
N ILE A 18 -14.82 3.95 1.26
CA ILE A 18 -13.43 3.55 1.57
C ILE A 18 -13.01 2.37 0.71
N GLY A 19 -13.84 1.31 0.63
CA GLY A 19 -13.54 0.13 -0.17
C GLY A 19 -13.39 0.44 -1.66
N ILE A 20 -14.30 1.25 -2.23
CA ILE A 20 -14.22 1.67 -3.63
C ILE A 20 -12.93 2.45 -3.91
N ALA A 21 -12.61 3.44 -3.06
CA ALA A 21 -11.39 4.22 -3.20
C ALA A 21 -10.14 3.33 -3.12
N TYR A 22 -10.09 2.42 -2.14
CA TYR A 22 -9.00 1.46 -1.98
C TYR A 22 -8.82 0.59 -3.23
N HIS A 23 -9.90 -0.02 -3.74
CA HIS A 23 -9.83 -0.89 -4.91
C HIS A 23 -9.44 -0.14 -6.19
N ALA A 24 -9.91 1.10 -6.37
CA ALA A 24 -9.49 1.93 -7.50
C ALA A 24 -7.98 2.24 -7.44
N ILE A 25 -7.46 2.61 -6.27
CA ILE A 25 -6.03 2.84 -6.05
C ILE A 25 -5.23 1.54 -6.28
N ALA A 26 -5.71 0.42 -5.74
CA ALA A 26 -5.08 -0.89 -5.89
C ALA A 26 -4.98 -1.32 -7.35
N ALA A 27 -6.03 -1.11 -8.15
CA ALA A 27 -6.01 -1.46 -9.58
C ALA A 27 -4.92 -0.68 -10.34
N VAL A 28 -4.74 0.61 -10.05
CA VAL A 28 -3.68 1.41 -10.67
C VAL A 28 -2.30 0.97 -10.19
N ARG A 29 -2.13 0.71 -8.89
CA ARG A 29 -0.90 0.17 -8.31
C ARG A 29 -0.51 -1.16 -8.98
N ASP A 30 -1.45 -2.08 -9.11
CA ASP A 30 -1.20 -3.41 -9.64
C ASP A 30 -0.84 -3.34 -11.13
N ARG A 31 -1.41 -2.39 -11.89
CA ARG A 31 -0.98 -2.09 -13.25
C ARG A 31 0.46 -1.57 -13.31
N LEU A 32 0.87 -0.70 -12.39
CA LEU A 32 2.26 -0.21 -12.33
C LEU A 32 3.26 -1.32 -11.97
N LEU A 33 2.88 -2.21 -11.05
CA LEU A 33 3.68 -3.35 -10.63
C LEU A 33 3.78 -4.44 -11.71
N ALA A 34 2.73 -4.66 -12.48
CA ALA A 34 2.76 -5.59 -13.61
C ALA A 34 3.85 -5.18 -14.64
N ALA A 35 4.07 -3.87 -14.84
CA ALA A 35 5.12 -3.37 -15.71
C ALA A 35 6.55 -3.65 -15.19
N SER A 36 6.73 -3.90 -13.89
CA SER A 36 8.01 -4.33 -13.30
C SER A 36 8.10 -5.83 -13.05
N GLY A 37 7.07 -6.61 -13.42
CA GLY A 37 7.01 -8.05 -13.17
C GLY A 37 6.86 -8.42 -11.70
N LEU A 38 6.46 -7.46 -10.85
CA LEU A 38 6.27 -7.66 -9.43
C LEU A 38 4.78 -7.78 -9.07
N THR A 39 4.51 -8.50 -8.00
CA THR A 39 3.23 -8.43 -7.28
C THR A 39 3.28 -7.38 -6.18
N PHE A 40 2.13 -7.00 -5.63
CA PHE A 40 2.07 -6.12 -4.46
C PHE A 40 2.87 -6.68 -3.28
N HIS A 41 2.73 -7.97 -2.99
CA HIS A 41 3.44 -8.63 -1.89
C HIS A 41 4.96 -8.59 -2.08
N GLN A 42 5.44 -8.84 -3.31
CA GLN A 42 6.86 -8.72 -3.63
C GLN A 42 7.37 -7.29 -3.53
N SER A 43 6.56 -6.29 -3.90
CA SER A 43 6.93 -4.87 -3.76
C SER A 43 7.10 -4.44 -2.30
N VAL A 44 6.26 -4.95 -1.39
CA VAL A 44 6.40 -4.67 0.05
C VAL A 44 7.66 -5.33 0.60
N ALA A 45 7.94 -6.58 0.22
CA ALA A 45 9.17 -7.26 0.61
C ALA A 45 10.43 -6.57 0.05
N LEU A 46 10.39 -6.11 -1.21
CA LEU A 46 11.50 -5.39 -1.83
C LEU A 46 11.75 -4.04 -1.14
N LYS A 47 10.68 -3.31 -0.76
CA LYS A 47 10.77 -2.06 0.01
C LYS A 47 11.38 -2.28 1.39
N ALA A 48 11.00 -3.35 2.10
CA ALA A 48 11.57 -3.68 3.41
C ALA A 48 13.09 -3.90 3.34
N VAL A 49 13.56 -4.59 2.30
CA VAL A 49 14.99 -4.76 2.02
C VAL A 49 15.65 -3.44 1.61
N ALA A 50 14.97 -2.62 0.81
CA ALA A 50 15.44 -1.29 0.43
C ALA A 50 15.65 -0.36 1.64
N ASP A 51 14.83 -0.52 2.69
CA ASP A 51 14.93 0.22 3.95
C ASP A 51 16.06 -0.27 4.86
N GLY A 52 16.84 -1.25 4.41
CA GLY A 52 17.99 -1.77 5.12
C GLY A 52 17.65 -2.68 6.30
N LEU A 53 16.42 -3.19 6.37
CA LEU A 53 16.05 -4.19 7.36
C LEU A 53 16.82 -5.47 7.11
N ASP A 54 17.30 -6.10 8.18
CA ASP A 54 17.85 -7.44 8.10
C ASP A 54 16.74 -8.46 7.77
N ARG A 55 17.11 -9.72 7.55
CA ARG A 55 16.15 -10.74 7.10
C ARG A 55 14.98 -10.91 8.08
N ALA A 56 15.25 -10.91 9.38
CA ALA A 56 14.24 -11.08 10.42
C ALA A 56 13.33 -9.85 10.49
N GLY A 57 13.89 -8.64 10.52
CA GLY A 57 13.14 -7.40 10.54
C GLY A 57 12.29 -7.20 9.28
N ALA A 58 12.83 -7.55 8.11
CA ALA A 58 12.06 -7.56 6.87
C ALA A 58 10.91 -8.57 6.94
N ALA A 59 11.14 -9.75 7.53
CA ALA A 59 10.12 -10.77 7.65
C ALA A 59 8.95 -10.32 8.56
N ASP A 60 9.28 -9.76 9.73
CA ASP A 60 8.31 -9.23 10.68
C ASP A 60 7.51 -8.06 10.07
N HIS A 61 8.20 -7.12 9.43
CA HIS A 61 7.57 -5.97 8.79
C HIS A 61 6.59 -6.40 7.69
N VAL A 62 7.00 -7.31 6.80
CA VAL A 62 6.16 -7.81 5.71
C VAL A 62 4.99 -8.62 6.25
N GLY A 63 5.21 -9.49 7.24
CA GLY A 63 4.17 -10.29 7.89
C GLY A 63 3.11 -9.42 8.54
N ALA A 64 3.52 -8.38 9.28
CA ALA A 64 2.61 -7.42 9.91
C ALA A 64 1.84 -6.58 8.87
N THR A 65 2.52 -6.10 7.83
CA THR A 65 1.93 -5.24 6.79
C THR A 65 0.91 -5.99 5.94
N LEU A 66 1.25 -7.22 5.53
CA LEU A 66 0.41 -8.02 4.63
C LEU A 66 -0.52 -8.98 5.36
N ARG A 67 -0.40 -9.08 6.70
CA ARG A 67 -1.15 -10.03 7.55
C ARG A 67 -1.00 -11.48 7.06
N ILE A 68 0.23 -11.89 6.77
CA ILE A 68 0.58 -13.24 6.30
C ILE A 68 1.58 -13.91 7.24
N GLY A 69 1.59 -15.25 7.27
CA GLY A 69 2.51 -16.03 8.10
C GLY A 69 3.94 -16.09 7.57
N ALA A 70 4.88 -16.41 8.46
CA ALA A 70 6.34 -16.43 8.20
C ALA A 70 6.74 -17.23 6.95
N ALA A 71 6.19 -18.44 6.77
CA ALA A 71 6.49 -19.27 5.59
C ALA A 71 6.17 -18.57 4.26
N ARG A 72 5.10 -17.76 4.21
CA ARG A 72 4.76 -16.99 3.02
C ARG A 72 5.72 -15.83 2.80
N VAL A 73 6.19 -15.22 3.89
CA VAL A 73 7.18 -14.14 3.85
C VAL A 73 8.53 -14.66 3.35
N ASP A 74 8.99 -15.80 3.84
CA ASP A 74 10.22 -16.44 3.36
C ASP A 74 10.15 -16.80 1.88
N ALA A 75 8.99 -17.30 1.42
CA ALA A 75 8.75 -17.58 0.01
C ALA A 75 8.83 -16.29 -0.85
N LEU A 76 8.36 -15.15 -0.35
CA LEU A 76 8.49 -13.86 -1.04
C LEU A 76 9.96 -13.43 -1.15
N LEU A 77 10.72 -13.49 -0.05
CA LEU A 77 12.14 -13.15 -0.04
C LEU A 77 12.94 -14.09 -0.97
N GLY A 78 12.64 -15.39 -0.95
CA GLY A 78 13.23 -16.36 -1.87
C GLY A 78 12.90 -16.08 -3.33
N ALA A 79 11.66 -15.68 -3.64
CA ALA A 79 11.27 -15.29 -5.00
C ALA A 79 12.01 -14.02 -5.48
N LEU A 80 12.24 -13.04 -4.60
CA LEU A 80 13.05 -11.86 -4.93
C LEU A 80 14.51 -12.23 -5.21
N ALA A 81 15.08 -13.15 -4.43
CA ALA A 81 16.44 -13.64 -4.64
C ALA A 81 16.55 -14.43 -5.96
N GLY A 82 15.60 -15.34 -6.23
CA GLY A 82 15.51 -16.08 -7.49
C GLY A 82 15.32 -15.19 -8.72
N ALA A 83 14.69 -14.03 -8.55
CA ALA A 83 14.55 -13.01 -9.60
C ALA A 83 15.79 -12.10 -9.77
N GLY A 84 16.82 -12.30 -8.93
CA GLY A 84 18.06 -11.52 -8.90
C GLY A 84 17.85 -10.07 -8.44
N LEU A 85 16.87 -9.82 -7.58
CA LEU A 85 16.54 -8.48 -7.06
C LEU A 85 17.17 -8.21 -5.70
N VAL A 86 17.41 -9.27 -4.93
CA VAL A 86 18.09 -9.21 -3.64
C VAL A 86 19.19 -10.27 -3.59
N GLU A 87 20.23 -10.01 -2.81
CA GLU A 87 21.36 -10.92 -2.62
C GLU A 87 21.86 -10.90 -1.17
N GLY A 88 22.61 -11.95 -0.80
CA GLY A 88 23.25 -12.08 0.50
C GLY A 88 22.36 -12.60 1.64
N GLU A 89 23.03 -13.06 2.71
CA GLU A 89 22.39 -13.50 3.97
C GLU A 89 21.74 -12.34 4.73
N ARG A 90 22.39 -11.16 4.65
CA ARG A 90 21.76 -9.88 4.97
C ARG A 90 21.23 -9.33 3.66
N PRO A 91 19.91 -9.43 3.39
CA PRO A 91 19.38 -9.12 2.08
C PRO A 91 19.70 -7.66 1.75
N CYS A 92 20.35 -7.45 0.62
CA CYS A 92 20.56 -6.14 0.04
C CYS A 92 20.04 -6.15 -1.41
N LEU A 93 19.65 -4.97 -1.92
CA LEU A 93 19.23 -4.86 -3.31
C LEU A 93 20.42 -5.11 -4.24
N THR A 94 20.19 -5.87 -5.31
CA THR A 94 21.10 -5.90 -6.47
C THR A 94 20.97 -4.59 -7.26
N GLY A 95 21.79 -4.40 -8.30
CA GLY A 95 21.60 -3.28 -9.25
C GLY A 95 20.20 -3.31 -9.88
N LYS A 96 19.77 -4.48 -10.36
CA LYS A 96 18.41 -4.69 -10.90
C LYS A 96 17.32 -4.40 -9.87
N GLY A 97 17.53 -4.81 -8.62
CA GLY A 97 16.63 -4.54 -7.51
C GLY A 97 16.46 -3.04 -7.25
N ARG A 98 17.57 -2.28 -7.21
CA ARG A 98 17.54 -0.82 -7.07
C ARG A 98 16.79 -0.15 -8.22
N ASP A 99 17.11 -0.49 -9.47
CA ASP A 99 16.47 0.12 -10.64
C ASP A 99 14.94 -0.07 -10.64
N ILE A 100 14.47 -1.27 -10.28
CA ILE A 100 13.03 -1.55 -10.17
C ILE A 100 12.41 -0.77 -9.02
N GLN A 101 13.07 -0.74 -7.87
CA GLN A 101 12.58 -0.05 -6.68
C GLN A 101 12.47 1.46 -6.91
N GLU A 102 13.47 2.07 -7.54
CA GLU A 102 13.50 3.50 -7.88
C GLU A 102 12.41 3.84 -8.90
N ARG A 103 12.29 3.04 -9.98
CA ARG A 103 11.23 3.23 -10.99
C ARG A 103 9.84 3.13 -10.38
N TYR A 104 9.60 2.12 -9.55
CA TYR A 104 8.31 1.93 -8.90
C TYR A 104 8.00 3.06 -7.92
N THR A 105 8.97 3.46 -7.09
CA THR A 105 8.82 4.58 -6.15
C THR A 105 8.51 5.88 -6.88
N GLY A 106 9.22 6.18 -7.97
CA GLY A 106 8.94 7.35 -8.81
C GLY A 106 7.55 7.30 -9.44
N ALA A 107 7.11 6.14 -9.95
CA ALA A 107 5.78 5.98 -10.51
C ALA A 107 4.67 6.17 -9.47
N VAL A 108 4.86 5.67 -8.24
CA VAL A 108 3.93 5.85 -7.12
C VAL A 108 3.91 7.31 -6.65
N ALA A 109 5.06 7.99 -6.60
CA ALA A 109 5.13 9.40 -6.25
C ALA A 109 4.33 10.25 -7.25
N GLY A 110 4.56 10.06 -8.54
CA GLY A 110 3.79 10.76 -9.58
C GLY A 110 2.31 10.37 -9.60
N LEU A 111 1.95 9.13 -9.24
CA LEU A 111 0.55 8.73 -9.07
C LEU A 111 -0.09 9.47 -7.89
N THR A 112 0.59 9.51 -6.75
CA THR A 112 0.13 10.24 -5.54
C THR A 112 -0.10 11.70 -5.88
N GLU A 113 0.84 12.34 -6.56
CA GLU A 113 0.68 13.74 -6.98
C GLU A 113 -0.60 13.95 -7.79
N ARG A 114 -0.88 13.11 -8.80
CA ARG A 114 -2.10 13.22 -9.62
C ARG A 114 -3.38 12.89 -8.88
N LEU A 115 -3.37 11.88 -8.01
CA LEU A 115 -4.57 11.44 -7.29
C LEU A 115 -5.01 12.44 -6.21
N TYR A 116 -4.05 13.15 -5.62
CA TYR A 116 -4.32 14.13 -4.57
C TYR A 116 -4.22 15.58 -5.06
N ALA A 117 -3.88 15.80 -6.34
CA ALA A 117 -3.95 17.10 -6.98
C ALA A 117 -5.36 17.68 -6.82
N ASP A 118 -5.42 19.01 -6.64
CA ASP A 118 -6.66 19.77 -6.52
C ASP A 118 -7.56 19.42 -5.32
N ILE A 119 -7.19 18.45 -4.47
CA ILE A 119 -7.86 18.21 -3.18
C ILE A 119 -7.30 19.19 -2.14
N PRO A 120 -8.15 20.05 -1.54
CA PRO A 120 -7.71 20.98 -0.51
C PRO A 120 -7.02 20.28 0.67
N ALA A 121 -5.93 20.86 1.18
CA ALA A 121 -5.19 20.29 2.31
C ALA A 121 -6.09 20.02 3.53
N ALA A 122 -7.01 20.93 3.83
CA ALA A 122 -7.97 20.78 4.92
C ALA A 122 -8.88 19.55 4.74
N GLU A 123 -9.36 19.28 3.52
CA GLU A 123 -10.17 18.09 3.23
C GLU A 123 -9.37 16.80 3.41
N ARG A 124 -8.11 16.79 2.95
CA ARG A 124 -7.20 15.66 3.13
C ARG A 124 -6.93 15.37 4.60
N GLU A 125 -6.71 16.42 5.41
CA GLU A 125 -6.51 16.28 6.84
C GLU A 125 -7.75 15.75 7.56
N ILE A 126 -8.95 16.23 7.20
CA ILE A 126 -10.22 15.74 7.76
C ILE A 126 -10.40 14.27 7.43
N ALA A 127 -10.20 13.89 6.16
CA ALA A 127 -10.30 12.50 5.72
C ALA A 127 -9.30 11.59 6.44
N ALA A 128 -8.04 12.03 6.57
CA ALA A 128 -7.00 11.28 7.28
C ALA A 128 -7.36 11.04 8.75
N ARG A 129 -7.87 12.06 9.46
CA ARG A 129 -8.33 11.90 10.85
C ARG A 129 -9.49 10.92 10.96
N ALA A 130 -10.48 11.02 10.06
CA ALA A 130 -11.63 10.12 10.06
C ALA A 130 -11.21 8.65 9.83
N LEU A 131 -10.34 8.41 8.84
CA LEU A 131 -9.79 7.08 8.56
C LEU A 131 -9.00 6.53 9.76
N ALA A 132 -8.19 7.35 10.43
CA ALA A 132 -7.45 6.95 11.62
C ALA A 132 -8.39 6.53 12.77
N HIS A 133 -9.49 7.26 13.00
CA HIS A 133 -10.49 6.90 14.00
C HIS A 133 -11.18 5.57 13.66
N VAL A 134 -11.56 5.36 12.39
CA VAL A 134 -12.18 4.11 11.94
C VAL A 134 -11.22 2.94 12.12
N ALA A 135 -9.95 3.09 11.70
CA ALA A 135 -8.93 2.06 11.85
C ALA A 135 -8.66 1.69 13.32
N ALA A 136 -8.57 2.69 14.20
CA ALA A 136 -8.37 2.46 15.64
C ALA A 136 -9.52 1.66 16.26
N ARG A 137 -10.78 2.00 15.91
CA ARG A 137 -11.96 1.27 16.40
C ARG A 137 -12.00 -0.15 15.85
N ALA A 138 -11.76 -0.34 14.55
CA ALA A 138 -11.73 -1.68 13.95
C ALA A 138 -10.66 -2.59 14.59
N ASN A 139 -9.48 -2.06 14.90
CA ASN A 139 -8.44 -2.82 15.60
C ASN A 139 -8.83 -3.16 17.04
N ALA A 140 -9.55 -2.27 17.74
CA ALA A 140 -10.04 -2.54 19.08
C ALA A 140 -11.10 -3.67 19.09
N GLU A 141 -12.02 -3.67 18.12
CA GLU A 141 -12.99 -4.76 17.93
C GLU A 141 -12.27 -6.09 17.66
N LEU A 142 -11.25 -6.09 16.79
CA LEU A 142 -10.48 -7.31 16.45
C LEU A 142 -9.67 -7.85 17.63
N ALA A 143 -9.27 -6.98 18.58
CA ALA A 143 -8.54 -7.40 19.79
C ALA A 143 -9.48 -7.88 20.91
N ALA A 144 -10.77 -7.54 20.83
CA ALA A 144 -11.78 -7.92 21.82
C ALA A 144 -12.47 -9.26 21.50
N GLY A 145 -12.31 -9.77 20.27
CA GLY A 145 -12.79 -11.08 19.82
C GLY A 145 -11.67 -12.10 19.66
#